data_AF-A0A915XPW9-F1
#
_entry.id   AF-A0A915XPW9-F1
#
_cell.length_a   1.000
_cell.length_b   1.000
_cell.length_c   1.000
_cell.angle_alpha   90.00
_cell.angle_beta   90.00
_cell.angle_gamma   90.00
#
_symmetry.space_group_name_H-M   'P 1'
#
loop_
_entity.id
_entity.type
_entity.pdbx_description
1 polymer ?
#
loop_
_entity_poly.entity_id
_entity_poly.type
_entity_poly.pdbx_seq_one_letter_code
_entity_poly.pdbx_strand_id
1 'polypeptide(L)'
;MTFAAVCLCAVLVTLPFGLAFLLAPEQVSSPYGIMGFNAGTLMVARLFGASLLLVAAAAFAVRTTADGALQRRFSGTFAAASVAAVFVAAHATLTGAVNALGWSTTLIYVLFTLAWTRIAVGAR
;
A
#
# COMPACT_ATOMS: atom_id res chain seq x y z
N MET A 1 -14.85 8.62 7.62
CA MET A 1 -13.48 9.15 7.54
C MET A 1 -13.46 10.27 6.52
N THR A 2 -12.74 11.35 6.79
CA THR A 2 -12.51 12.43 5.80
C THR A 2 -11.40 12.03 4.83
N PHE A 3 -11.30 12.69 3.68
CA PHE A 3 -10.21 12.46 2.72
C PHE A 3 -8.82 12.62 3.37
N ALA A 4 -8.63 13.69 4.14
CA ALA A 4 -7.39 13.95 4.87
C ALA A 4 -7.01 12.81 5.82
N ALA A 5 -7.99 12.22 6.52
CA ALA A 5 -7.74 11.09 7.41
C ALA A 5 -7.28 9.84 6.64
N VAL A 6 -7.90 9.53 5.50
CA VAL A 6 -7.48 8.39 4.67
C VAL A 6 -6.08 8.60 4.10
N CYS A 7 -5.77 9.82 3.63
CA CYS A 7 -4.42 10.18 3.19
C CYS A 7 -3.38 10.01 4.31
N LEU A 8 -3.68 10.48 5.53
CA LEU A 8 -2.76 10.35 6.67
C LEU A 8 -2.57 8.88 7.08
N CYS A 9 -3.63 8.07 7.08
CA CYS A 9 -3.50 6.63 7.30
C CYS A 9 -2.61 5.98 6.22
N ALA A 10 -2.78 6.37 4.96
CA ALA A 10 -1.93 5.87 3.87
C ALA A 10 -0.46 6.25 4.09
N VAL A 11 -0.17 7.49 4.49
CA VAL A 11 1.19 7.91 4.85
C VAL A 11 1.76 7.10 6.01
N LEU A 12 0.99 6.94 7.09
CA LEU A 12 1.43 6.20 8.28
C LEU A 12 1.76 4.73 8.00
N VAL A 13 1.13 4.12 7.00
CA VAL A 13 1.42 2.74 6.60
C VAL A 13 2.53 2.70 5.56
N THR A 14 2.40 3.45 4.47
CA THR A 14 3.32 3.33 3.33
C THR A 14 4.71 3.90 3.59
N LEU A 15 4.83 4.95 4.41
CA LEU A 15 6.13 5.55 4.73
C LEU A 15 7.06 4.57 5.48
N PRO A 16 6.68 3.96 6.62
CA PRO A 16 7.57 3.03 7.32
C PRO A 16 7.86 1.77 6.52
N PHE A 17 6.87 1.21 5.81
CA PHE A 17 7.12 0.06 4.93
C PHE A 17 8.02 0.42 3.75
N GLY A 18 7.85 1.61 3.15
CA GLY A 18 8.70 2.10 2.09
C GLY A 18 10.16 2.24 2.52
N LEU A 19 10.39 2.85 3.69
CA LEU A 19 11.73 2.96 4.27
C LEU A 19 12.32 1.58 4.61
N ALA A 20 11.52 0.69 5.21
CA ALA A 20 11.99 -0.64 5.59
C ALA A 20 12.35 -1.50 4.36
N PHE A 21 11.53 -1.52 3.31
CA PHE A 21 11.84 -2.23 2.06
C PHE A 21 13.00 -1.60 1.28
N LEU A 22 13.22 -0.30 1.41
CA LEU A 22 14.37 0.37 0.77
C LEU A 22 15.69 0.02 1.47
N LEU A 23 15.70 0.04 2.81
CA LEU A 23 16.92 -0.11 3.60
C LEU A 23 17.24 -1.57 3.95
N ALA A 24 16.21 -2.34 4.33
CA ALA A 24 16.35 -3.69 4.87
C ALA A 24 15.25 -4.66 4.36
N PRO A 25 15.14 -4.88 3.03
CA PRO A 25 14.04 -5.65 2.45
C PRO A 25 13.98 -7.11 2.89
N GLU A 26 15.11 -7.79 3.07
CA GLU A 26 15.11 -9.18 3.55
C GLU A 26 14.67 -9.25 5.01
N GLN A 27 15.14 -8.34 5.85
CA GLN A 27 14.75 -8.29 7.26
C GLN A 27 13.25 -8.00 7.42
N VAL A 28 12.69 -7.08 6.63
CA VAL A 28 11.26 -6.74 6.72
C VAL A 28 10.35 -7.86 6.19
N SER A 29 10.85 -8.67 5.26
CA SER A 29 10.09 -9.75 4.62
C SER A 29 10.30 -11.11 5.30
N SER A 30 11.37 -11.27 6.08
CA SER A 30 11.67 -12.47 6.87
C SER A 30 10.51 -12.95 7.76
N PRO A 31 9.72 -12.09 8.43
CA PRO A 31 8.61 -12.57 9.26
C PRO A 31 7.52 -13.24 8.42
N TYR A 32 7.36 -12.85 7.15
CA TYR A 32 6.42 -13.45 6.19
C TYR A 32 6.92 -14.80 5.64
N GLY A 33 8.10 -15.26 6.04
CA GLY A 33 8.74 -16.47 5.54
C GLY A 33 9.48 -16.28 4.21
N ILE A 34 9.65 -15.03 3.75
CA ILE A 34 10.40 -14.73 2.53
C ILE A 34 11.88 -14.63 2.89
N MET A 35 12.69 -15.54 2.36
CA MET A 35 14.12 -15.65 2.63
C MET A 35 14.89 -15.92 1.34
N GLY A 36 16.22 -15.77 1.37
CA GLY A 36 17.08 -16.21 0.26
C GLY A 36 17.06 -15.23 -0.91
N PHE A 37 17.09 -13.93 -0.61
CA PHE A 37 17.12 -12.91 -1.64
C PHE A 37 18.41 -13.02 -2.47
N ASN A 38 18.26 -13.10 -3.79
CA ASN A 38 19.36 -12.83 -4.72
C ASN A 38 19.42 -11.33 -5.08
N ALA A 39 20.46 -10.92 -5.81
CA ALA A 39 20.65 -9.53 -6.21
C ALA A 39 19.45 -8.93 -6.97
N GLY A 40 18.79 -9.72 -7.82
CA GLY A 40 17.60 -9.29 -8.56
C GLY A 40 16.39 -9.05 -7.64
N THR A 41 16.10 -9.99 -6.74
CA THR A 41 15.01 -9.84 -5.77
C THR A 41 15.25 -8.67 -4.80
N LEU A 42 16.51 -8.43 -4.42
CA LEU A 42 16.89 -7.30 -3.58
C LEU A 42 16.63 -5.97 -4.30
N MET A 43 17.01 -5.87 -5.58
CA MET A 43 16.74 -4.69 -6.40
C MET A 43 15.24 -4.42 -6.52
N VAL A 44 14.44 -5.44 -6.86
CA VAL A 44 12.98 -5.29 -7.02
C VAL A 44 12.32 -4.88 -5.70
N ALA A 45 12.73 -5.48 -4.57
CA ALA A 45 12.18 -5.12 -3.27
C ALA A 45 12.50 -3.68 -2.86
N ARG A 46 13.69 -3.17 -3.19
CA ARG A 46 14.05 -1.76 -2.98
C ARG A 46 13.25 -0.81 -3.86
N LEU A 47 13.00 -1.19 -5.12
CA LEU A 47 12.13 -0.43 -6.03
C LEU A 47 10.68 -0.40 -5.53
N PHE A 48 10.19 -1.51 -4.95
CA PHE A 48 8.91 -1.53 -4.26
C PHE A 48 8.91 -0.61 -3.02
N GLY A 49 9.98 -0.61 -2.23
CA GLY A 49 10.14 0.36 -1.14
C GLY A 49 10.07 1.81 -1.64
N ALA A 50 10.78 2.14 -2.71
CA ALA A 50 10.74 3.47 -3.33
C ALA A 50 9.34 3.84 -3.86
N SER A 51 8.59 2.89 -4.44
CA SER A 51 7.23 3.17 -4.91
C SER A 51 6.26 3.42 -3.75
N LEU A 52 6.42 2.74 -2.61
CA LEU A 52 5.66 3.06 -1.39
C LEU A 52 5.97 4.47 -0.86
N LEU A 53 7.23 4.92 -0.95
CA LEU A 53 7.59 6.30 -0.60
C LEU A 53 6.92 7.32 -1.53
N LEU A 54 6.83 7.03 -2.83
CA LEU A 54 6.10 7.87 -3.78
C LEU A 54 4.60 7.93 -3.43
N VAL A 55 4.00 6.80 -3.04
CA VAL A 55 2.60 6.75 -2.58
C VAL A 55 2.40 7.60 -1.32
N ALA A 56 3.31 7.49 -0.33
CA ALA A 56 3.29 8.32 0.87
C ALA A 56 3.38 9.82 0.52
N ALA A 57 4.34 10.19 -0.34
CA ALA A 57 4.53 11.57 -0.77
C ALA A 57 3.30 12.12 -1.50
N ALA A 58 2.72 11.35 -2.43
CA ALA A 58 1.52 11.72 -3.16
C ALA A 58 0.33 11.93 -2.22
N ALA A 59 0.06 10.97 -1.32
CA ALA A 59 -1.02 11.08 -0.34
C ALA A 59 -0.82 12.27 0.60
N PHE A 60 0.41 12.51 1.06
CA PHE A 60 0.73 13.65 1.91
C PHE A 60 0.51 14.97 1.16
N ALA A 61 0.97 15.10 -0.08
CA ALA A 61 0.87 16.32 -0.86
C ALA A 61 -0.58 16.76 -1.08
N VAL A 62 -1.50 15.83 -1.34
CA VAL A 62 -2.88 16.17 -1.63
C VAL A 62 -3.77 16.28 -0.39
N ARG A 63 -3.34 15.80 0.79
CA ARG A 63 -4.19 15.58 1.98
C ARG A 63 -5.03 16.78 2.42
N THR A 64 -4.58 18.00 2.16
CA THR A 64 -5.25 19.26 2.56
C THR A 64 -6.00 19.93 1.41
N THR A 65 -6.14 19.28 0.25
CA THR A 65 -6.86 19.85 -0.88
C THR A 65 -8.34 20.02 -0.58
N ALA A 66 -8.90 21.17 -0.96
CA ALA A 66 -10.34 21.44 -0.91
C ALA A 66 -11.06 21.06 -2.23
N ASP A 67 -10.32 20.70 -3.28
CA ASP A 67 -10.89 20.32 -4.57
C ASP A 67 -11.53 18.92 -4.50
N GLY A 68 -12.86 18.87 -4.42
CA GLY A 68 -13.63 17.63 -4.38
C GLY A 68 -13.49 16.75 -5.62
N ALA A 69 -13.23 17.33 -6.80
CA ALA A 69 -12.99 16.56 -8.01
C ALA A 69 -11.62 15.86 -7.95
N LEU A 70 -10.60 16.54 -7.44
CA LEU A 70 -9.29 15.92 -7.18
C LEU A 70 -9.39 14.81 -6.13
N GLN A 71 -10.08 15.04 -5.01
CA GLN A 71 -10.28 14.03 -3.96
C GLN A 71 -10.91 12.75 -4.53
N ARG A 72 -11.94 12.90 -5.36
CA ARG A 72 -12.63 11.77 -6.01
C ARG A 72 -11.74 11.01 -6.96
N ARG A 73 -11.07 11.71 -7.88
CA ARG A 73 -10.21 11.09 -8.88
C ARG A 73 -9.02 10.37 -8.23
N PHE A 74 -8.36 11.04 -7.29
CA PHE A 74 -7.26 10.45 -6.52
C PHE A 74 -7.69 9.19 -5.80
N SER A 75 -8.81 9.25 -5.06
CA SER A 75 -9.34 8.11 -4.32
C SER A 75 -9.78 6.97 -5.25
N GLY A 76 -10.41 7.27 -6.38
CA GLY A 76 -10.83 6.27 -7.35
C GLY A 76 -9.65 5.52 -7.96
N THR A 77 -8.58 6.23 -8.34
CA THR A 77 -7.36 5.60 -8.88
C THR A 77 -6.65 4.76 -7.83
N PHE A 78 -6.56 5.23 -6.58
CA PHE A 78 -5.94 4.47 -5.50
C PHE A 78 -6.75 3.22 -5.13
N ALA A 79 -8.07 3.30 -5.12
CA ALA A 79 -8.94 2.15 -4.91
C ALA A 79 -8.75 1.08 -6.01
N ALA A 80 -8.69 1.50 -7.27
CA ALA A 80 -8.47 0.58 -8.38
C ALA A 80 -7.10 -0.11 -8.29
N ALA A 81 -6.05 0.64 -7.96
CA ALA A 81 -4.71 0.09 -7.78
C ALA A 81 -4.63 -0.86 -6.57
N SER A 82 -5.30 -0.56 -5.47
CA SER A 82 -5.28 -1.39 -4.27
C SER A 82 -6.02 -2.72 -4.45
N VAL A 83 -7.02 -2.81 -5.34
CA VAL A 83 -7.67 -4.08 -5.72
C VAL A 83 -6.63 -5.07 -6.28
N ALA A 84 -5.75 -4.62 -7.17
CA ALA A 84 -4.70 -5.48 -7.71
C ALA A 84 -3.77 -5.99 -6.58
N ALA A 85 -3.43 -5.12 -5.62
CA ALA A 85 -2.62 -5.50 -4.47
C ALA A 85 -3.32 -6.51 -3.54
N VAL A 86 -4.65 -6.41 -3.35
CA VAL A 86 -5.44 -7.43 -2.62
C VAL A 86 -5.28 -8.79 -3.28
N PHE A 87 -5.44 -8.88 -4.60
CA PHE A 87 -5.33 -10.16 -5.30
C PHE A 87 -3.92 -10.74 -5.23
N VAL A 88 -2.88 -9.92 -5.40
CA VAL A 88 -1.48 -10.36 -5.30
C VAL A 88 -1.18 -10.89 -3.89
N ALA A 89 -1.56 -10.15 -2.83
CA ALA A 89 -1.30 -10.55 -1.46
C ALA A 89 -2.09 -11.81 -1.06
N ALA A 90 -3.37 -11.90 -1.45
CA ALA A 90 -4.19 -13.06 -1.21
C ALA A 90 -3.64 -14.30 -1.95
N HIS A 91 -3.29 -14.14 -3.23
CA HIS A 91 -2.72 -15.22 -4.03
C HIS A 91 -1.42 -15.74 -3.42
N ALA A 92 -0.49 -14.86 -3.04
CA ALA A 92 0.77 -15.25 -2.41
C ALA A 92 0.56 -16.02 -1.09
N THR A 93 -0.46 -15.65 -0.32
CA THR A 93 -0.79 -16.34 0.94
C THR A 93 -1.43 -17.70 0.67
N LEU A 94 -2.34 -17.78 -0.31
CA LEU A 94 -3.04 -19.01 -0.68
C LEU A 94 -2.12 -20.06 -1.32
N THR A 95 -1.09 -19.64 -2.04
CA THR A 95 -0.10 -20.55 -2.66
C THR A 95 1.02 -20.96 -1.71
N GLY A 96 1.07 -20.38 -0.50
CA GLY A 96 2.15 -20.61 0.46
C GLY A 96 3.46 -19.89 0.10
N ALA A 97 3.44 -18.95 -0.85
CA ALA A 97 4.61 -18.10 -1.16
C ALA A 97 4.96 -17.17 0.01
N VAL A 98 3.98 -16.85 0.86
CA VAL A 98 4.17 -16.26 2.19
C VAL A 98 3.38 -17.07 3.22
N ASN A 99 3.80 -17.00 4.47
CA ASN A 99 3.09 -17.65 5.58
C ASN A 99 1.77 -16.93 5.94
N ALA A 100 1.10 -17.39 7.01
CA ALA A 100 -0.19 -16.85 7.44
C ALA A 100 -0.20 -15.33 7.74
N LEU A 101 0.95 -14.71 8.01
CA LEU A 101 1.03 -13.25 8.16
C LEU A 101 0.67 -12.51 6.86
N GLY A 102 0.74 -13.15 5.69
CA GLY A 102 0.30 -12.58 4.42
C GLY A 102 -1.16 -12.10 4.45
N TRP A 103 -2.02 -12.70 5.28
CA TRP A 103 -3.39 -12.23 5.48
C TRP A 103 -3.47 -10.83 6.09
N SER A 104 -2.48 -10.43 6.89
CA SER A 104 -2.43 -9.05 7.43
C SER A 104 -2.24 -8.02 6.30
N THR A 105 -1.34 -8.29 5.35
CA THR A 105 -1.13 -7.47 4.16
C THR A 105 -2.38 -7.43 3.28
N THR A 106 -3.02 -8.57 3.06
CA THR A 106 -4.30 -8.65 2.33
C THR A 106 -5.36 -7.79 3.01
N LEU A 107 -5.52 -7.88 4.33
CA LEU A 107 -6.50 -7.09 5.08
C LEU A 107 -6.20 -5.59 5.01
N ILE A 108 -4.93 -5.18 5.10
CA ILE A 108 -4.53 -3.78 4.94
C ILE A 108 -4.99 -3.23 3.59
N TYR A 109 -4.73 -3.96 2.49
CA TYR A 109 -5.16 -3.52 1.16
C TYR A 109 -6.69 -3.54 0.99
N VAL A 110 -7.40 -4.50 1.60
CA VAL A 110 -8.88 -4.50 1.62
C VAL A 110 -9.40 -3.26 2.33
N LEU A 111 -8.89 -2.94 3.52
CA LEU A 111 -9.30 -1.76 4.29
C LEU A 111 -9.04 -0.46 3.53
N PHE A 112 -7.86 -0.31 2.90
CA PHE A 112 -7.58 0.86 2.06
C PHE A 112 -8.48 0.92 0.84
N THR A 113 -8.72 -0.20 0.15
CA THR A 113 -9.63 -0.26 -1.00
C THR A 113 -11.01 0.25 -0.62
N LEU A 114 -11.55 -0.21 0.52
CA LEU A 114 -12.85 0.22 1.01
C LEU A 114 -12.85 1.70 1.41
N ALA A 115 -11.81 2.16 2.10
CA ALA A 115 -11.67 3.56 2.51
C ALA A 115 -11.62 4.52 1.31
N TRP A 116 -10.82 4.19 0.30
CA TRP A 116 -10.71 4.99 -0.93
C TRP A 116 -11.99 4.96 -1.75
N THR A 117 -12.60 3.78 -1.93
CA THR A 117 -13.88 3.64 -2.65
C THR A 117 -14.97 4.48 -2.01
N ARG A 118 -15.03 4.53 -0.67
CA ARG A 118 -15.98 5.37 0.06
C ARG A 118 -15.84 6.85 -0.28
N ILE A 119 -14.60 7.37 -0.36
CA ILE A 119 -14.38 8.77 -0.74
C ILE A 119 -14.72 9.01 -2.21
N ALA A 120 -14.32 8.09 -3.09
CA ALA A 120 -14.55 8.18 -4.53
C ALA A 120 -16.05 8.26 -4.89
N VAL A 121 -16.89 7.49 -4.19
CA VAL A 121 -18.34 7.42 -4.41
C VAL A 121 -19.11 8.46 -3.58
N GLY A 122 -18.61 8.80 -2.39
CA GLY A 122 -19.33 9.60 -1.40
C GLY A 122 -19.15 11.12 -1.48
N ALA A 123 -18.13 11.63 -2.18
CA ALA A 123 -17.94 13.07 -2.37
C ALA A 123 -19.00 13.62 -3.36
N ARG A 124 -20.10 14.12 -2.80
CA ARG A 124 -21.08 14.98 -3.50
C ARG A 124 -20.87 16.42 -3.06
#